data_AF-A0A8T3KRQ5-F1
#
_entry.id   AF-A0A8T3KRQ5-F1
#
_cell.length_a   1.000
_cell.length_b   1.000
_cell.length_c   1.000
_cell.angle_alpha   90.00
_cell.angle_beta   90.00
_cell.angle_gamma   90.00
#
_symmetry.space_group_name_H-M   'P 1'
#
loop_
_entity.id
_entity.type
_entity.pdbx_description
1 polymer ?
#
loop_
_entity_poly.entity_id
_entity_poly.type
_entity_poly.pdbx_seq_one_letter_code
_entity_poly.pdbx_strand_id
1 'polypeptide(L)'
;MKNRDYMLENEKMTPLLINLSLPATVGMLVNALYNIVDTIFIGRGIGYLAIGGLAIAFPVQMVIMAIAQMIGIGAAYFKWYPLSEYKLLGQHYFNRLARQCLHYY
;
A
#
# COMPACT_ATOMS: atom_id res chain seq x y z
N MET A 1 25.80 -9.53 -20.92
CA MET A 1 24.85 -9.07 -19.89
C MET A 1 24.96 -9.97 -18.66
N LYS A 2 26.05 -9.86 -17.90
CA LYS A 2 26.35 -10.76 -16.76
C LYS A 2 27.04 -9.97 -15.64
N ASN A 3 26.54 -8.77 -15.35
CA ASN A 3 27.17 -7.86 -14.39
C ASN A 3 26.17 -6.97 -13.60
N ARG A 4 24.85 -7.24 -13.66
CA ARG A 4 23.86 -6.48 -12.87
C ARG A 4 23.25 -7.29 -11.73
N ASP A 5 23.31 -8.61 -11.84
CA ASP A 5 22.76 -9.52 -10.85
C ASP A 5 23.57 -9.48 -9.54
N TYR A 6 24.88 -9.20 -9.60
CA TYR A 6 25.75 -9.14 -8.41
C TYR A 6 25.58 -7.86 -7.56
N MET A 7 25.02 -6.78 -8.12
CA MET A 7 24.78 -5.52 -7.39
C MET A 7 23.46 -5.56 -6.62
N LEU A 8 22.47 -6.29 -7.14
CA LEU A 8 21.17 -6.50 -6.50
C LEU A 8 21.25 -7.45 -5.29
N GLU A 9 22.27 -8.31 -5.26
CA GLU A 9 22.50 -9.27 -4.18
C GLU A 9 23.30 -8.66 -3.01
N ASN A 10 24.16 -7.66 -3.26
CA ASN A 10 25.11 -7.14 -2.25
C ASN A 10 24.91 -5.66 -1.84
N GLU A 11 24.08 -4.87 -2.53
CA GLU A 11 23.70 -3.54 -2.03
C GLU A 11 22.41 -3.59 -1.20
N LYS A 12 22.61 -3.78 0.11
CA LYS A 12 21.84 -3.13 1.19
C LYS A 12 20.32 -2.99 0.97
N MET A 13 19.65 -4.10 0.66
CA MET A 13 18.19 -4.23 0.83
C MET A 13 17.79 -4.04 2.31
N THR A 14 18.70 -4.40 3.24
CA THR A 14 18.49 -4.33 4.69
C THR A 14 18.18 -2.93 5.24
N PRO A 15 18.94 -1.85 4.95
CA PRO A 15 18.60 -0.52 5.45
C PRO A 15 17.32 0.07 4.85
N LEU A 16 16.97 -0.27 3.61
CA LEU A 16 15.70 0.18 3.03
C LEU A 16 14.51 -0.50 3.71
N LEU A 17 14.63 -1.80 3.99
CA LEU A 17 13.66 -2.55 4.77
C LEU A 17 13.56 -2.00 6.20
N ILE A 18 14.68 -1.74 6.88
CA ILE A 18 14.65 -1.18 8.25
C ILE A 18 13.99 0.21 8.27
N ASN A 19 14.30 1.08 7.30
CA ASN A 19 13.73 2.43 7.20
C ASN A 19 12.22 2.43 6.87
N LEU A 20 11.71 1.38 6.23
CA LEU A 20 10.28 1.22 5.94
C LEU A 20 9.55 0.44 7.05
N SER A 21 10.21 -0.56 7.64
CA SER A 21 9.66 -1.40 8.70
C SER A 21 9.52 -0.65 10.02
N LEU A 22 10.46 0.23 10.39
CA LEU A 22 10.34 1.04 11.60
C LEU A 22 9.05 1.89 11.64
N PRO A 23 8.74 2.72 10.62
CA PRO A 23 7.49 3.49 10.62
C PRO A 23 6.26 2.59 10.48
N ALA A 24 6.34 1.47 9.75
CA ALA A 24 5.23 0.52 9.66
C ALA A 24 4.91 -0.12 11.01
N THR A 25 5.93 -0.56 11.75
CA THR A 25 5.77 -1.17 13.08
C THR A 25 5.24 -0.15 14.09
N VAL A 26 5.75 1.08 14.10
CA VAL A 26 5.23 2.14 14.99
C VAL A 26 3.77 2.47 14.65
N GLY A 27 3.42 2.57 13.37
CA GLY A 27 2.04 2.79 12.94
C GLY A 27 1.10 1.67 13.38
N MET A 28 1.52 0.42 13.25
CA MET A 28 0.75 -0.73 13.74
C MET A 28 0.61 -0.75 15.27
N LEU A 29 1.65 -0.37 16.01
CA LEU A 29 1.61 -0.26 17.48
C LEU A 29 0.63 0.82 17.94
N VAL A 30 0.65 2.01 17.32
CA VAL A 30 -0.29 3.09 17.64
C VAL A 30 -1.73 2.67 17.33
N ASN A 31 -1.95 1.98 16.21
CA ASN A 31 -3.27 1.45 15.87
C ASN A 31 -3.75 0.42 16.90
N ALA A 32 -2.89 -0.50 17.34
CA ALA A 32 -3.23 -1.48 18.38
C ALA A 32 -3.54 -0.79 19.73
N LEU A 33 -2.76 0.21 20.13
CA LEU A 33 -3.02 1.01 21.33
C LEU A 33 -4.35 1.76 21.22
N TYR A 34 -4.65 2.34 20.06
CA TYR A 34 -5.94 3.01 19.82
C TYR A 34 -7.12 2.04 20.01
N ASN A 35 -7.06 0.82 19.44
CA ASN A 35 -8.12 -0.17 19.61
C ASN A 35 -8.33 -0.59 21.09
N ILE A 36 -7.24 -0.70 21.87
CA ILE A 36 -7.32 -1.03 23.31
C ILE A 36 -7.88 0.15 24.11
N VAL A 37 -7.39 1.36 23.86
CA VAL A 37 -7.83 2.59 24.52
C VAL A 37 -9.30 2.86 24.22
N ASP A 38 -9.71 2.79 22.96
CA ASP A 38 -11.11 2.97 22.54
C ASP A 38 -12.03 1.98 23.26
N THR A 39 -11.65 0.69 23.31
CA THR A 39 -12.40 -0.34 24.03
C THR A 39 -12.46 -0.10 25.55
N ILE A 40 -11.37 0.34 26.19
CA ILE A 40 -11.32 0.61 27.63
C ILE A 40 -12.11 1.86 28.00
N PHE A 41 -11.99 2.94 27.23
CA PHE A 41 -12.72 4.19 27.47
C PHE A 41 -14.22 4.00 27.25
N ILE A 42 -14.62 3.27 26.21
CA ILE A 42 -16.03 2.94 25.99
C ILE A 42 -16.53 1.99 27.08
N GLY A 43 -15.72 0.99 27.48
CA GLY A 43 -16.07 0.03 28.53
C GLY A 43 -16.20 0.64 29.94
N ARG A 44 -15.35 1.62 30.29
CA ARG A 44 -15.38 2.29 31.61
C ARG A 44 -16.27 3.54 31.65
N GLY A 45 -16.49 4.21 30.52
CA GLY A 45 -17.18 5.50 30.47
C GLY A 45 -18.71 5.44 30.57
N ILE A 46 -19.35 4.34 30.15
CA ILE A 46 -20.82 4.28 30.02
C ILE A 46 -21.44 2.94 30.50
N GLY A 47 -20.62 1.98 30.94
CA GLY A 47 -21.07 0.67 31.46
C GLY A 47 -21.61 -0.28 30.37
N TYR A 48 -22.37 -1.32 30.75
CA TYR A 48 -22.91 -2.35 29.84
C TYR A 48 -23.67 -1.79 28.61
N LEU A 49 -24.30 -0.63 28.76
CA LEU A 49 -25.00 0.08 27.67
C LEU A 49 -24.07 0.51 26.53
N ALA A 50 -22.79 0.78 26.81
CA ALA A 50 -21.80 1.15 25.81
C ALA A 50 -21.47 0.00 24.86
N ILE A 51 -21.38 -1.22 25.39
CA ILE A 51 -21.11 -2.44 24.60
C ILE A 51 -22.30 -2.73 23.66
N GLY A 52 -23.53 -2.50 24.14
CA GLY A 52 -24.73 -2.58 23.30
C GLY A 52 -24.78 -1.52 22.20
N GLY A 53 -24.37 -0.27 22.50
CA GLY A 53 -24.26 0.79 21.50
C GLY A 53 -23.19 0.52 20.43
N LEU A 54 -22.09 -0.13 20.80
CA LEU A 54 -21.02 -0.55 19.89
C LEU A 54 -21.53 -1.48 18.79
N ALA A 55 -22.44 -2.41 19.13
CA ALA A 55 -23.02 -3.34 18.15
C ALA A 55 -23.81 -2.61 17.04
N ILE A 56 -24.39 -1.44 17.35
CA ILE A 56 -25.13 -0.61 16.39
C ILE A 56 -24.18 0.31 15.60
N ALA A 57 -23.10 0.79 16.24
CA ALA A 57 -22.08 1.60 15.60
C ALA A 57 -21.17 0.80 14.64
N PHE A 58 -20.97 -0.49 14.93
CA PHE A 58 -20.11 -1.39 14.15
C PHE A 58 -20.41 -1.41 12.64
N PRO A 59 -21.66 -1.57 12.17
CA PRO A 59 -21.96 -1.53 10.74
C PRO A 59 -21.67 -0.17 10.11
N VAL A 60 -21.88 0.94 10.83
CA VAL A 60 -21.57 2.29 10.33
C VAL A 60 -20.06 2.46 10.16
N GLN A 61 -19.27 2.00 11.13
CA GLN A 61 -17.82 2.00 11.05
C GLN A 61 -17.29 1.13 9.89
N MET A 62 -17.91 -0.03 9.62
CA MET A 62 -17.53 -0.87 8.48
C MET A 62 -17.72 -0.15 7.13
N VAL A 63 -18.80 0.61 6.95
CA VAL A 63 -19.05 1.36 5.70
C VAL A 63 -18.02 2.47 5.51
N ILE A 64 -17.72 3.23 6.57
CA ILE A 64 -16.71 4.30 6.52
C ILE A 64 -15.33 3.72 6.21
N MET A 65 -14.96 2.63 6.88
CA MET A 65 -13.72 1.89 6.62
C MET A 65 -13.64 1.38 5.18
N ALA A 66 -14.73 0.83 4.63
CA ALA A 66 -14.76 0.31 3.26
C ALA A 66 -14.46 1.43 2.23
N ILE A 67 -15.08 2.60 2.39
CA ILE A 67 -14.84 3.74 1.50
C ILE A 67 -13.42 4.28 1.66
N ALA A 68 -12.94 4.41 2.90
CA ALA A 68 -11.58 4.88 3.19
C ALA A 68 -10.51 3.94 2.58
N GLN A 69 -10.70 2.62 2.70
CA GLN A 69 -9.80 1.62 2.12
C GLN A 69 -9.86 1.61 0.60
N MET A 70 -11.06 1.72 0.00
CA MET A 70 -11.22 1.83 -1.45
C MET A 70 -10.40 3.00 -2.03
N ILE A 71 -10.51 4.18 -1.41
CA ILE A 71 -9.77 5.36 -1.87
C ILE A 71 -8.27 5.23 -1.56
N GLY A 72 -7.91 4.77 -0.36
CA GLY A 72 -6.51 4.65 0.07
C GLY A 72 -5.71 3.67 -0.78
N ILE A 73 -6.24 2.46 -0.95
CA ILE A 73 -5.61 1.42 -1.77
C ILE A 73 -5.70 1.81 -3.25
N GLY A 74 -6.86 2.29 -3.74
CA GLY A 74 -7.03 2.72 -5.13
C GLY A 74 -6.05 3.80 -5.57
N ALA A 75 -5.81 4.81 -4.71
CA ALA A 75 -4.83 5.86 -4.98
C ALA A 75 -3.37 5.35 -4.93
N ALA A 76 -3.08 4.40 -4.03
CA ALA A 76 -1.76 3.76 -3.96
C ALA A 76 -1.45 2.96 -5.23
N TYR A 77 -2.41 2.18 -5.74
CA TYR A 77 -2.27 1.47 -7.02
C TYR A 77 -2.12 2.43 -8.20
N PHE A 78 -2.92 3.49 -8.27
CA PHE A 78 -2.81 4.47 -9.36
C PHE A 78 -1.43 5.14 -9.41
N LYS A 79 -0.83 5.40 -8.25
CA LYS A 79 0.54 5.94 -8.17
C LYS A 79 1.62 4.89 -8.44
N TRP A 80 1.35 3.63 -8.11
CA TRP A 80 2.25 2.51 -8.33
C TRP A 80 2.40 2.14 -9.80
N TYR A 81 1.33 2.20 -10.59
CA TYR A 81 1.43 2.05 -12.04
C TYR A 81 2.13 3.27 -12.61
N PRO A 82 3.43 3.18 -12.88
CA PRO A 82 4.16 4.37 -13.24
C PRO A 82 3.81 4.66 -14.69
N LEU A 83 3.52 5.92 -14.99
CA LEU A 83 3.40 6.43 -16.35
C LEU A 83 4.64 6.14 -17.23
N SER A 84 5.73 5.66 -16.61
CA SER A 84 6.92 5.11 -17.26
C SER A 84 6.68 3.76 -17.94
N GLU A 85 5.80 2.88 -17.45
CA GLU A 85 5.60 1.55 -18.02
C GLU A 85 4.85 1.63 -19.36
N TYR A 86 3.87 2.54 -19.47
CA TYR A 86 3.19 2.83 -20.74
C TYR A 86 4.13 3.49 -21.76
N LYS A 87 5.05 4.37 -21.32
CA LYS A 87 6.09 4.95 -22.18
C LYS A 87 7.10 3.91 -22.66
N LEU A 88 7.52 3.00 -21.79
CA LEU A 88 8.44 1.90 -22.14
C LEU A 88 7.80 0.94 -23.14
N LEU A 89 6.55 0.54 -22.93
CA LEU A 89 5.80 -0.30 -23.88
C LEU A 89 5.61 0.39 -25.24
N GLY A 90 5.26 1.68 -25.26
CA GLY A 90 5.14 2.46 -26.49
C GLY A 90 6.46 2.55 -27.28
N GLN A 91 7.57 2.80 -26.57
CA GLN A 91 8.90 2.85 -27.20
C GLN A 91 9.39 1.47 -27.65
N HIS A 92 9.04 0.41 -26.92
CA HIS A 92 9.39 -0.96 -27.29
C HIS A 92 8.62 -1.45 -28.53
N TYR A 93 7.35 -1.10 -28.66
CA TYR A 93 6.55 -1.37 -29.85
C TYR A 93 7.03 -0.55 -31.05
N PHE A 94 7.31 0.74 -30.87
CA PHE A 94 7.87 1.60 -31.91
C PHE A 94 9.22 1.08 -32.42
N ASN A 95 10.14 0.68 -31.52
CA ASN A 95 11.43 0.08 -31.89
C ASN A 95 11.32 -1.33 -32.51
N ARG A 96 10.18 -2.02 -32.36
CA ARG A 96 9.91 -3.26 -33.10
C ARG A 96 9.38 -2.97 -34.50
N LEU A 97 8.48 -2.01 -34.65
CA LEU A 97 7.94 -1.59 -35.94
C LEU A 97 9.02 -0.92 -36.82
N ALA A 98 9.83 -0.03 -36.25
CA ALA A 98 10.95 0.60 -36.96
C ALA A 98 11.97 -0.42 -37.48
N ARG A 99 12.23 -1.50 -36.70
CA ARG A 99 13.08 -2.62 -37.16
C ARG A 99 12.45 -3.46 -38.26
N GLN A 100 11.13 -3.63 -38.25
CA GLN A 100 10.42 -4.33 -39.32
C GLN A 100 10.43 -3.53 -40.62
N CYS A 101 10.29 -2.20 -40.56
CA CYS A 101 10.39 -1.33 -41.75
C CYS A 101 11.81 -1.31 -42.34
N LEU A 102 12.85 -1.33 -41.50
CA LEU A 102 14.26 -1.36 -41.94
C LEU A 102 14.69 -2.70 -42.57
N HIS A 103 13.94 -3.77 -42.37
CA HIS A 103 14.19 -5.07 -43.01
C HIS A 103 13.46 -5.23 -44.36
N TYR A 104 12.60 -4.28 -44.72
CA TYR A 104 11.79 -4.29 -45.94
C TYR A 104 12.31 -3.31 -47.01
N TYR A 105 13.46 -2.68 -46.77
CA TYR A 105 14.20 -1.81 -47.69
C TYR A 105 15.66 -2.27 -47.75
#